data_AF-A0A848MWE0-F1
#
_entry.id   AF-A0A848MWE0-F1
#
_cell.length_a   1.000
_cell.length_b   1.000
_cell.length_c   1.000
_cell.angle_alpha   90.00
_cell.angle_beta   90.00
_cell.angle_gamma   90.00
#
_symmetry.space_group_name_H-M   'P 1'
#
loop_
_entity.id
_entity.type
_entity.pdbx_description
1 polymer ?
#
loop_
_entity_poly.entity_id
_entity_poly.type
_entity_poly.pdbx_seq_one_letter_code
_entity_poly.pdbx_strand_id
1 'polypeptide(L)'
;MSFWGKNKKATATDKKRFKVTKEIGNYMWIDEVNQLIMVSTKDMMKPKYLLRFDNIISFSIIQDNKEVLKKNGVKRAIAGGILFGPTGAIVGAITGSEKSISYVSNLWIKIDLDGKDTERNFVNIPLIVARKTATNSDKYKSIATSVERIIEFLSEITESDDEESIETIEETETDNDDVFEKIKKYKDLLDQGILTQDEFDKKKKEILEL
;
A
#
# COMPACT_ATOMS: atom_id res chain seq x y z
N MET A 1 19.19 -12.29 25.16
CA MET A 1 18.94 -12.53 23.72
C MET A 1 18.49 -11.22 23.10
N SER A 2 19.33 -10.56 22.31
CA SER A 2 19.04 -9.20 21.82
C SER A 2 17.96 -9.19 20.76
N PHE A 3 16.97 -8.34 20.98
CA PHE A 3 15.68 -8.19 20.30
C PHE A 3 15.78 -7.52 18.91
N TRP A 4 16.76 -7.95 18.10
CA TRP A 4 16.84 -7.60 16.68
C TRP A 4 16.25 -8.79 15.94
N GLY A 5 15.12 -8.62 15.26
CA GLY A 5 14.79 -9.58 14.20
C GLY A 5 15.96 -9.56 13.23
N LYS A 6 16.54 -10.72 12.95
CA LYS A 6 17.72 -10.81 12.10
C LYS A 6 17.28 -10.63 10.64
N ASN A 7 16.96 -9.39 10.28
CA ASN A 7 17.00 -8.94 8.92
C ASN A 7 18.49 -8.80 8.57
N LYS A 8 19.11 -9.83 7.99
CA LYS A 8 20.54 -9.80 7.67
C LYS A 8 20.85 -8.79 6.56
N LYS A 9 19.85 -8.32 5.79
CA LYS A 9 20.04 -7.18 4.88
C LYS A 9 20.25 -5.86 5.63
N ALA A 10 19.61 -5.67 6.79
CA ALA A 10 19.81 -4.50 7.64
C ALA A 10 20.94 -4.77 8.66
N THR A 11 22.07 -4.10 8.48
CA THR A 11 23.30 -4.36 9.23
C THR A 11 23.46 -3.46 10.47
N ALA A 12 24.44 -3.79 11.32
CA ALA A 12 24.84 -2.91 12.41
C ALA A 12 25.36 -1.54 11.94
N THR A 13 25.89 -1.47 10.71
CA THR A 13 26.33 -0.22 10.07
C THR A 13 25.13 0.62 9.68
N ASP A 14 24.09 0.02 9.12
CA ASP A 14 22.84 0.72 8.76
C ASP A 14 22.21 1.35 9.99
N LYS A 15 22.18 0.63 11.11
CA LYS A 15 21.71 1.18 12.38
C LYS A 15 22.50 2.41 12.85
N LYS A 16 23.82 2.45 12.62
CA LYS A 16 24.66 3.60 13.00
C LYS A 16 24.42 4.81 12.09
N ARG A 17 24.06 4.56 10.83
CA ARG A 17 23.80 5.59 9.81
C ARG A 17 22.36 6.10 9.87
N PHE A 18 21.45 5.32 10.42
CA PHE A 18 20.03 5.63 10.51
C PHE A 18 19.81 7.02 11.10
N LYS A 19 19.28 7.92 10.28
CA LYS A 19 18.94 9.28 10.61
C LYS A 19 17.54 9.58 10.10
N VAL A 20 16.63 9.81 11.02
CA VAL A 20 15.23 10.10 10.69
C VAL A 20 15.14 11.36 9.85
N THR A 21 14.61 11.25 8.63
CA THR A 21 14.21 12.35 7.76
C THR A 21 12.71 12.63 7.84
N LYS A 22 11.91 11.59 8.11
CA LYS A 22 10.44 11.66 8.15
C LYS A 22 9.87 10.70 9.20
N GLU A 23 8.79 11.11 9.85
CA GLU A 23 8.06 10.29 10.82
C GLU A 23 6.57 10.25 10.47
N ILE A 24 5.95 9.08 10.63
CA ILE A 24 4.51 8.90 10.47
C ILE A 24 3.92 8.36 11.76
N GLY A 25 3.25 9.26 12.49
CA GLY A 25 2.74 9.00 13.84
C GLY A 25 3.85 8.50 14.76
N ASN A 26 3.53 7.52 15.61
CA ASN A 26 4.50 6.82 16.45
C ASN A 26 4.76 5.39 15.94
N TYR A 27 4.58 5.17 14.63
CA TYR A 27 4.57 3.83 14.02
C TYR A 27 5.76 3.59 13.12
N MET A 28 6.20 4.62 12.39
CA MET A 28 7.21 4.50 11.35
C MET A 28 8.17 5.69 11.35
N TRP A 29 9.46 5.39 11.43
CA TRP A 29 10.56 6.34 11.33
C TRP A 29 11.35 6.03 10.07
N ILE A 30 11.49 7.03 9.20
CA ILE A 30 11.98 6.86 7.84
C ILE A 30 13.27 7.65 7.70
N ASP A 31 14.26 7.04 7.07
CA ASP A 31 15.49 7.65 6.58
C ASP A 31 15.51 7.47 5.06
N GLU A 32 15.03 8.49 4.35
CA GLU A 32 14.96 8.49 2.88
C GLU A 32 16.35 8.49 2.23
N VAL A 33 17.36 9.06 2.91
CA VAL A 33 18.72 9.16 2.39
C VAL A 33 19.42 7.80 2.38
N ASN A 34 19.29 7.03 3.45
CA ASN A 34 19.86 5.69 3.54
C ASN A 34 18.87 4.58 3.13
N GLN A 35 17.64 4.94 2.74
CA GLN A 35 16.55 4.01 2.40
C GLN A 35 16.27 2.99 3.49
N LEU A 36 16.13 3.49 4.72
CA LEU A 36 15.86 2.67 5.91
C LEU A 36 14.54 3.06 6.56
N ILE A 37 13.84 2.07 7.12
CA ILE A 37 12.66 2.26 7.95
C ILE A 37 12.90 1.58 9.28
N MET A 38 12.64 2.28 10.37
CA MET A 38 12.54 1.69 11.69
C MET A 38 11.07 1.66 12.13
N VAL A 39 10.59 0.49 12.55
CA VAL A 39 9.21 0.28 12.98
C VAL A 39 9.13 -0.35 14.37
N SER A 40 7.99 -0.16 15.02
CA SER A 40 7.64 -0.92 16.23
C SER A 40 6.84 -2.16 15.86
N THR A 41 7.19 -3.29 16.47
CA THR A 41 6.51 -4.58 16.27
C THR A 41 5.67 -5.01 17.47
N LYS A 42 5.61 -4.14 18.48
CA LYS A 42 4.86 -4.35 19.72
C LYS A 42 4.21 -3.03 20.13
N ASP A 43 2.95 -3.11 20.53
CA ASP A 43 2.21 -1.94 21.00
C ASP A 43 2.95 -1.28 22.17
N MET A 44 2.96 0.05 22.18
CA MET A 44 3.63 0.90 23.19
C MET A 44 5.12 0.63 23.43
N MET A 45 5.81 -0.10 22.55
CA MET A 45 7.26 -0.31 22.63
C MET A 45 8.03 0.66 21.73
N LYS A 46 9.24 1.02 22.19
CA LYS A 46 10.21 1.72 21.34
C LYS A 46 10.46 0.92 20.06
N PRO A 47 10.62 1.58 18.91
CA PRO A 47 10.86 0.89 17.66
C PRO A 47 12.21 0.18 17.70
N LYS A 48 12.24 -1.03 17.15
CA LYS A 48 13.39 -1.95 17.26
C LYS A 48 13.67 -2.71 15.97
N TYR A 49 12.80 -2.61 14.97
CA TYR A 49 12.92 -3.39 13.75
C TYR A 49 13.35 -2.47 12.61
N LEU A 50 14.58 -2.66 12.13
CA LEU A 50 15.16 -1.91 11.02
C LEU A 50 14.98 -2.69 9.72
N LEU A 51 14.45 -2.02 8.70
CA LEU A 51 14.19 -2.53 7.36
C LEU A 51 14.90 -1.63 6.35
N ARG A 52 15.36 -2.22 5.25
CA ARG A 52 15.72 -1.48 4.03
C ARG A 52 14.50 -1.43 3.12
N PHE A 53 14.41 -0.42 2.26
CA PHE A 53 13.30 -0.30 1.31
C PHE A 53 13.27 -1.50 0.35
N ASP A 54 14.43 -1.87 -0.20
CA ASP A 54 14.67 -3.04 -1.09
C ASP A 54 14.35 -4.42 -0.50
N ASN A 55 13.89 -4.47 0.76
CA ASN A 55 13.47 -5.68 1.43
C ASN A 55 11.94 -5.82 1.46
N ILE A 56 11.20 -4.76 1.15
CA ILE A 56 9.75 -4.70 1.23
C ILE A 56 9.18 -5.05 -0.13
N ILE A 57 8.42 -6.14 -0.22
CA ILE A 57 7.79 -6.57 -1.48
C ILE A 57 6.34 -6.07 -1.57
N SER A 58 5.62 -6.19 -0.46
CA SER A 58 4.20 -5.86 -0.42
C SER A 58 3.77 -5.49 0.99
N PHE A 59 2.57 -4.95 1.11
CA PHE A 59 1.97 -4.71 2.40
C PHE A 59 0.46 -4.92 2.37
N SER A 60 -0.09 -5.23 3.54
CA SER A 60 -1.52 -5.38 3.77
C SER A 60 -1.96 -4.60 4.99
N ILE A 61 -3.19 -4.08 4.95
CA ILE A 61 -3.89 -3.54 6.13
C ILE A 61 -4.81 -4.64 6.64
N ILE A 62 -4.70 -4.97 7.92
CA ILE A 62 -5.52 -6.01 8.56
C ILE A 62 -6.34 -5.36 9.66
N GLN A 63 -7.67 -5.41 9.53
CA GLN A 63 -8.62 -4.94 10.53
C GLN A 63 -9.45 -6.09 11.06
N ASP A 64 -9.49 -6.27 12.38
CA ASP A 64 -10.28 -7.30 13.07
C ASP A 64 -10.19 -8.69 12.40
N ASN A 65 -8.94 -9.09 12.09
CA ASN A 65 -8.56 -10.35 11.44
C ASN A 65 -8.98 -10.50 9.97
N LYS A 66 -9.45 -9.43 9.33
CA LYS A 66 -9.69 -9.37 7.89
C LYS A 66 -8.63 -8.51 7.23
N GLU A 67 -7.98 -9.02 6.20
CA GLU A 67 -7.23 -8.17 5.28
C GLU A 67 -8.22 -7.26 4.57
N VAL A 68 -8.03 -5.95 4.63
CA VAL A 68 -8.93 -4.93 4.05
C VAL A 68 -8.33 -4.26 2.82
N LEU A 69 -7.01 -4.28 2.75
CA LEU A 69 -6.23 -3.76 1.64
C LEU A 69 -4.99 -4.61 1.52
N LYS A 70 -4.62 -4.96 0.30
CA LYS A 70 -3.33 -5.53 -0.04
C LYS A 70 -2.75 -4.79 -1.23
N LYS A 71 -1.48 -4.43 -1.15
CA LYS A 71 -0.74 -3.82 -2.24
C LYS A 71 0.52 -4.64 -2.49
N ASN A 72 0.70 -5.04 -3.74
CA ASN A 72 1.86 -5.82 -4.21
C ASN A 72 2.33 -5.22 -5.54
N GLY A 73 3.48 -4.53 -5.52
CA GLY A 73 3.91 -3.67 -6.62
C GLY A 73 2.86 -2.58 -6.93
N VAL A 74 2.67 -2.30 -8.21
CA VAL A 74 1.67 -1.32 -8.72
C VAL A 74 0.21 -1.75 -8.45
N LYS A 75 -0.03 -3.05 -8.21
CA LYS A 75 -1.40 -3.59 -8.06
C LYS A 75 -1.93 -3.42 -6.64
N ARG A 76 -3.10 -2.78 -6.53
CA ARG A 76 -3.88 -2.67 -5.29
C ARG A 76 -5.09 -3.59 -5.37
N ALA A 77 -5.27 -4.43 -4.36
CA ALA A 77 -6.47 -5.23 -4.14
C ALA A 77 -7.16 -4.78 -2.85
N ILE A 78 -8.48 -4.57 -2.92
CA ILE A 78 -9.32 -4.25 -1.76
C ILE A 78 -10.04 -5.54 -1.37
N ALA A 79 -9.77 -6.03 -0.16
CA ALA A 79 -10.31 -7.30 0.31
C ALA A 79 -11.39 -7.01 1.38
N GLY A 80 -12.66 -7.01 1.01
CA GLY A 80 -13.73 -6.65 1.96
C GLY A 80 -13.91 -5.14 2.09
N GLY A 81 -15.16 -4.69 1.90
CA GLY A 81 -15.57 -3.30 1.63
C GLY A 81 -15.22 -2.27 2.72
N ILE A 82 -13.94 -2.00 2.88
CA ILE A 82 -13.38 -1.02 3.80
C ILE A 82 -12.62 -0.01 2.96
N LEU A 83 -13.25 1.16 2.78
CA LEU A 83 -12.65 2.30 2.11
C LEU A 83 -12.42 3.40 3.15
N PHE A 84 -11.16 3.83 3.30
CA PHE A 84 -10.80 5.04 4.04
C PHE A 84 -11.31 6.24 3.23
N GLY A 85 -12.53 6.70 3.51
CA GLY A 85 -13.09 7.88 2.86
C GLY A 85 -12.40 9.18 3.31
N PRO A 86 -12.70 10.34 2.69
CA PRO A 86 -11.98 11.61 2.87
C PRO A 86 -12.02 12.22 4.29
N THR A 87 -12.67 11.56 5.24
CA THR A 87 -12.75 11.96 6.67
C THR A 87 -12.23 10.86 7.61
N GLY A 88 -11.58 9.82 7.09
CA GLY A 88 -11.06 8.68 7.85
C GLY A 88 -12.13 7.66 8.28
N ALA A 89 -13.37 7.76 7.80
CA ALA A 89 -14.44 6.83 8.13
C ALA A 89 -14.37 5.58 7.22
N ILE A 90 -14.23 4.41 7.83
CA ILE A 90 -14.41 3.12 7.15
C ILE A 90 -15.90 2.88 6.98
N VAL A 91 -16.38 3.15 5.76
CA VAL A 91 -17.72 2.82 5.29
C VAL A 91 -17.73 1.33 4.94
N GLY A 92 -18.00 0.49 5.95
CA GLY A 92 -18.35 -0.92 5.78
C GLY A 92 -19.72 -1.29 6.36
N ALA A 93 -20.47 -0.30 6.85
CA ALA A 93 -21.82 -0.49 7.41
C ALA A 93 -22.66 0.80 7.29
N ILE A 94 -22.90 1.28 6.07
CA ILE A 94 -24.11 2.08 5.81
C ILE A 94 -25.20 1.15 5.31
N THR A 95 -25.78 0.39 6.25
CA THR A 95 -27.13 -0.12 6.09
C THR A 95 -27.99 0.54 7.16
N GLY A 96 -28.78 1.53 6.76
CA GLY A 96 -29.90 2.09 7.53
C GLY A 96 -29.54 3.27 8.43
N SER A 97 -29.99 4.47 8.02
CA SER A 97 -30.52 5.63 8.76
C SER A 97 -30.19 5.94 10.24
N GLU A 98 -29.31 5.23 10.93
CA GLU A 98 -28.96 5.47 12.32
C GLU A 98 -27.46 5.69 12.45
N LYS A 99 -27.10 6.67 13.28
CA LYS A 99 -25.72 7.05 13.63
C LYS A 99 -25.03 5.93 14.42
N SER A 100 -24.91 4.74 13.84
CA SER A 100 -24.29 3.60 14.51
C SER A 100 -22.78 3.81 14.56
N ILE A 101 -22.28 4.02 15.78
CA ILE A 101 -20.84 4.06 16.04
C ILE A 101 -20.32 2.64 15.83
N SER A 102 -19.49 2.44 14.82
CA SER A 102 -18.73 1.21 14.64
C SER A 102 -17.46 1.22 15.49
N TYR A 103 -16.93 0.05 15.78
CA TYR A 103 -15.72 -0.11 16.60
C TYR A 103 -14.70 -0.98 15.87
N VAL A 104 -13.43 -0.61 15.98
CA VAL A 104 -12.29 -1.42 15.55
C VAL A 104 -11.55 -1.89 16.79
N SER A 105 -11.31 -3.20 16.90
CA SER A 105 -10.59 -3.78 18.05
C SER A 105 -9.12 -4.07 17.76
N ASN A 106 -8.82 -4.36 16.49
CA ASN A 106 -7.48 -4.69 16.03
C ASN A 106 -7.23 -4.04 14.67
N LEU A 107 -6.09 -3.36 14.53
CA LEU A 107 -5.63 -2.77 13.29
C LEU A 107 -4.11 -2.92 13.17
N TRP A 108 -3.67 -3.51 12.07
CA TRP A 108 -2.27 -3.83 11.82
C TRP A 108 -1.91 -3.45 10.39
N ILE A 109 -0.63 -3.09 10.21
CA ILE A 109 -0.01 -3.08 8.90
C ILE A 109 0.94 -4.28 8.86
N LYS A 110 0.70 -5.19 7.93
CA LYS A 110 1.58 -6.32 7.64
C LYS A 110 2.47 -5.93 6.46
N ILE A 111 3.77 -5.90 6.67
CA ILE A 111 4.77 -5.68 5.62
C ILE A 111 5.36 -7.04 5.27
N ASP A 112 5.19 -7.48 4.04
CA ASP A 112 5.78 -8.70 3.50
C ASP A 112 7.18 -8.38 2.95
N LEU A 113 8.13 -9.22 3.34
CA LEU A 113 9.55 -9.09 3.03
C LEU A 113 9.97 -10.15 2.01
N ASP A 114 11.07 -9.92 1.31
CA ASP A 114 11.54 -10.83 0.25
C ASP A 114 11.99 -12.21 0.71
N GLY A 115 12.10 -12.41 2.04
CA GLY A 115 12.50 -13.67 2.64
C GLY A 115 13.98 -14.01 2.42
N LYS A 116 14.69 -13.27 1.56
CA LYS A 116 16.12 -13.45 1.34
C LYS A 116 16.83 -12.80 2.52
N ASP A 117 17.65 -13.60 3.19
CA ASP A 117 18.47 -13.11 4.29
C ASP A 117 17.67 -12.55 5.48
N THR A 118 16.39 -12.91 5.62
CA THR A 118 15.53 -12.54 6.76
C THR A 118 15.05 -13.79 7.50
N GLU A 119 14.99 -13.77 8.84
CA GLU A 119 14.41 -14.88 9.63
C GLU A 119 12.87 -14.96 9.55
N ARG A 120 12.23 -13.88 9.09
CA ARG A 120 10.78 -13.77 8.95
C ARG A 120 10.47 -13.11 7.61
N ASN A 121 9.50 -13.68 6.92
CA ASN A 121 9.03 -13.17 5.62
C ASN A 121 8.04 -12.00 5.78
N PHE A 122 7.76 -11.55 7.01
CA PHE A 122 6.89 -10.40 7.26
C PHE A 122 7.15 -9.74 8.62
N VAL A 123 6.68 -8.50 8.74
CA VAL A 123 6.67 -7.70 9.98
C VAL A 123 5.28 -7.10 10.17
N ASN A 124 4.74 -7.19 11.39
CA ASN A 124 3.48 -6.54 11.75
C ASN A 124 3.75 -5.28 12.57
N ILE A 125 3.15 -4.18 12.15
CA ILE A 125 3.10 -2.92 12.88
C ILE A 125 1.72 -2.85 13.55
N PRO A 126 1.63 -2.89 14.89
CA PRO A 126 0.38 -2.72 15.62
C PRO A 126 -0.03 -1.25 15.68
N LEU A 127 -1.27 -0.93 15.31
CA LEU A 127 -1.85 0.41 15.45
C LEU A 127 -2.96 0.43 16.50
N ILE A 128 -3.78 -0.62 16.53
CA ILE A 128 -4.79 -0.89 17.56
C ILE A 128 -4.67 -2.36 17.95
N VAL A 129 -4.57 -2.67 19.25
CA VAL A 129 -4.41 -4.04 19.74
C VAL A 129 -5.42 -4.30 20.86
N ALA A 130 -6.32 -5.28 20.65
CA ALA A 130 -7.29 -5.76 21.62
C ALA A 130 -8.06 -4.65 22.36
N ARG A 131 -8.39 -3.55 21.67
CA ARG A 131 -9.06 -2.39 22.27
C ARG A 131 -10.17 -1.86 21.37
N LYS A 132 -11.41 -1.94 21.84
CA LYS A 132 -12.56 -1.31 21.17
C LYS A 132 -12.32 0.19 21.01
N THR A 133 -12.09 0.61 19.77
CA THR A 133 -11.84 2.00 19.41
C THR A 133 -12.96 2.47 18.50
N ALA A 134 -13.75 3.43 18.96
CA ALA A 134 -14.87 3.98 18.20
C ALA A 134 -14.36 4.70 16.94
N THR A 135 -14.96 4.41 15.78
CA THR A 135 -14.52 4.96 14.49
C THR A 135 -14.74 6.47 14.36
N ASN A 136 -15.61 7.05 15.19
CA ASN A 136 -15.81 8.50 15.24
C ASN A 136 -14.88 9.22 16.24
N SER A 137 -14.07 8.48 17.02
CA SER A 137 -13.17 9.08 18.02
C SER A 137 -11.96 9.76 17.37
N ASP A 138 -11.47 10.85 17.97
CA ASP A 138 -10.27 11.55 17.47
C ASP A 138 -9.03 10.66 17.46
N LYS A 139 -8.95 9.74 18.43
CA LYS A 139 -7.90 8.71 18.45
C LYS A 139 -7.94 7.88 17.16
N TYR A 140 -9.12 7.38 16.79
CA TYR A 140 -9.26 6.58 15.57
C TYR A 140 -8.93 7.40 14.32
N LYS A 141 -9.44 8.63 14.21
CA LYS A 141 -9.15 9.51 13.06
C LYS A 141 -7.65 9.77 12.91
N SER A 142 -6.95 10.05 14.01
CA SER A 142 -5.49 10.25 14.00
C SER A 142 -4.73 8.98 13.55
N ILE A 143 -5.21 7.80 13.96
CA ILE A 143 -4.67 6.51 13.50
C ILE A 143 -4.94 6.32 12.01
N ALA A 144 -6.17 6.60 11.54
CA ALA A 144 -6.55 6.49 10.13
C ALA A 144 -5.68 7.39 9.23
N THR A 145 -5.47 8.66 9.62
CA THR A 145 -4.54 9.55 8.92
C THR A 145 -3.10 9.02 8.91
N SER A 146 -2.67 8.36 9.97
CA SER A 146 -1.35 7.71 10.00
C SER A 146 -1.30 6.50 9.05
N VAL A 147 -2.38 5.72 8.96
CA VAL A 147 -2.50 4.61 8.00
C VAL A 147 -2.44 5.11 6.57
N GLU A 148 -3.20 6.14 6.22
CA GLU A 148 -3.19 6.75 4.88
C GLU A 148 -1.79 7.18 4.47
N ARG A 149 -1.09 7.91 5.35
CA ARG A 149 0.30 8.33 5.11
C ARG A 149 1.29 7.15 5.00
N ILE A 150 1.08 6.08 5.75
CA ILE A 150 1.90 4.86 5.62
C ILE A 150 1.59 4.15 4.30
N ILE A 151 0.33 4.08 3.87
CA ILE A 151 -0.05 3.51 2.58
C ILE A 151 0.60 4.30 1.45
N GLU A 152 0.53 5.63 1.47
CA GLU A 152 1.17 6.50 0.47
C GLU A 152 2.68 6.25 0.40
N PHE A 153 3.36 6.26 1.54
CA PHE A 153 4.80 6.06 1.59
C PHE A 153 5.23 4.65 1.17
N LEU A 154 4.55 3.60 1.67
CA LEU A 154 4.85 2.23 1.28
C LEU A 154 4.53 1.98 -0.19
N SER A 155 3.51 2.65 -0.74
CA SER A 155 3.19 2.62 -2.17
C SER A 155 4.34 3.17 -2.99
N GLU A 156 4.82 4.37 -2.67
CA GLU A 156 5.92 5.04 -3.36
C GLU A 156 7.16 4.14 -3.45
N ILE A 157 7.56 3.50 -2.34
CA ILE A 157 8.77 2.66 -2.31
C ILE A 157 8.57 1.25 -2.87
N THR A 158 7.34 0.83 -3.17
CA THR A 158 7.04 -0.49 -3.78
C THR A 158 6.63 -0.39 -5.25
N GLU A 159 6.35 0.81 -5.74
CA GLU A 159 6.06 1.10 -7.15
C GLU A 159 7.34 1.32 -7.98
N SER A 160 8.43 1.74 -7.34
CA SER A 160 9.67 2.17 -8.02
C SER A 160 10.50 1.05 -8.66
N ASP A 161 10.11 -0.22 -8.50
CA ASP A 161 10.85 -1.37 -9.06
C ASP A 161 10.25 -1.92 -10.37
N ASP A 162 9.09 -1.41 -10.80
CA ASP A 162 8.43 -1.78 -12.06
C ASP A 162 8.05 -0.50 -12.84
N GLU A 163 9.03 0.22 -13.41
CA GLU A 163 8.73 1.10 -14.54
C GLU A 163 8.30 0.25 -15.74
N GLU A 164 7.01 -0.09 -15.80
CA GLU A 164 6.22 -0.14 -17.02
C GLU A 164 4.73 -0.27 -16.69
N SER A 165 3.93 0.56 -17.37
CA SER A 165 2.45 0.61 -17.39
C SER A 165 1.76 1.33 -16.22
N ILE A 166 1.50 2.61 -16.48
CA ILE A 166 0.24 3.25 -16.12
C ILE A 166 -0.89 2.31 -16.58
N GLU A 167 -1.77 1.90 -15.66
CA GLU A 167 -3.21 2.21 -15.75
C GLU A 167 -4.02 1.62 -14.58
N THR A 168 -4.89 2.47 -14.06
CA THR A 168 -6.10 2.11 -13.33
C THR A 168 -7.10 1.59 -14.35
N ILE A 169 -7.59 0.36 -14.21
CA ILE A 169 -8.98 -0.05 -14.51
C ILE A 169 -9.27 -1.27 -13.61
N GLU A 170 -10.31 -1.15 -12.80
CA GLU A 170 -10.98 -2.28 -12.15
C GLU A 170 -11.87 -2.99 -13.19
N GLU A 171 -11.82 -4.34 -13.18
CA GLU A 171 -12.88 -5.30 -13.53
C GLU A 171 -13.40 -5.29 -14.99
N THR A 172 -13.32 -6.35 -15.80
CA THR A 172 -13.87 -7.71 -15.62
C THR A 172 -13.47 -8.59 -16.82
N GLU A 173 -13.59 -9.90 -16.67
CA GLU A 173 -13.36 -10.90 -17.71
C GLU A 173 -14.29 -10.74 -18.94
N THR A 174 -13.72 -10.57 -20.15
CA THR A 174 -14.02 -11.39 -21.37
C THR A 174 -13.17 -10.90 -22.56
N ASP A 175 -12.59 -11.87 -23.28
CA ASP A 175 -11.53 -11.76 -24.33
C ASP A 175 -11.84 -10.90 -25.59
N ASN A 176 -12.85 -10.02 -25.58
CA ASN A 176 -13.15 -9.10 -26.69
C ASN A 176 -13.10 -7.61 -26.31
N ASP A 177 -13.12 -7.25 -25.02
CA ASP A 177 -13.08 -5.84 -24.60
C ASP A 177 -11.67 -5.22 -24.71
N ASP A 178 -10.61 -6.04 -24.63
CA ASP A 178 -9.22 -5.59 -24.73
C ASP A 178 -8.89 -4.96 -26.10
N VAL A 179 -9.51 -5.44 -27.19
CA VAL A 179 -9.35 -4.87 -28.55
C VAL A 179 -9.94 -3.47 -28.63
N PHE A 180 -11.12 -3.27 -28.05
CA PHE A 180 -11.81 -1.98 -28.10
C PHE A 180 -11.14 -0.94 -27.20
N GLU A 181 -10.70 -1.34 -26.01
CA GLU A 181 -9.92 -0.47 -25.12
C GLU A 181 -8.61 -0.03 -25.77
N LYS A 182 -7.88 -0.94 -26.41
CA LYS A 182 -6.67 -0.59 -27.17
C LYS A 182 -6.96 0.44 -28.25
N ILE A 183 -7.99 0.23 -29.08
CA ILE A 183 -8.37 1.19 -30.14
C ILE A 183 -8.72 2.56 -29.55
N LYS A 184 -9.39 2.60 -28.40
CA LYS A 184 -9.75 3.85 -27.71
C LYS A 184 -8.51 4.62 -27.23
N LYS A 185 -7.51 3.92 -26.69
CA LYS A 185 -6.22 4.52 -26.27
C LYS A 185 -5.46 5.09 -27.47
N TYR A 186 -5.36 4.35 -28.57
CA TYR A 186 -4.71 4.85 -29.79
C TYR A 186 -5.42 6.08 -30.36
N LYS A 187 -6.75 6.15 -30.25
CA LYS A 187 -7.51 7.31 -30.68
C LYS A 187 -7.23 8.53 -29.81
N ASP A 188 -7.12 8.34 -28.50
CA ASP A 188 -6.75 9.42 -27.58
C ASP A 188 -5.35 9.99 -27.90
N LEU A 189 -4.39 9.13 -28.23
CA LEU A 189 -3.05 9.54 -28.68
C LEU A 189 -3.05 10.33 -30.00
N LEU A 190 -3.96 9.99 -30.93
CA LEU A 190 -4.18 10.76 -32.17
C LEU A 190 -4.80 12.12 -31.87
N ASP A 191 -5.83 12.16 -31.02
CA ASP A 191 -6.53 13.39 -30.63
C ASP A 191 -5.60 14.35 -29.84
N GLN A 192 -4.64 13.80 -29.09
CA GLN A 192 -3.56 14.55 -28.42
C GLN A 192 -2.43 14.98 -29.38
N GLY A 193 -2.49 14.60 -30.66
CA GLY A 193 -1.49 14.94 -31.68
C GLY A 193 -0.14 14.22 -31.50
N ILE A 194 -0.10 13.16 -30.69
CA ILE A 194 1.10 12.34 -30.44
C ILE A 194 1.31 11.36 -31.60
N LEU A 195 0.22 10.88 -32.20
CA LEU A 195 0.22 10.04 -33.40
C LEU A 195 -0.30 10.81 -34.61
N THR A 196 0.21 10.46 -35.79
CA THR A 196 -0.38 10.87 -37.06
C THR A 196 -1.53 9.94 -37.48
N GLN A 197 -2.43 10.43 -38.33
CA GLN A 197 -3.58 9.65 -38.82
C GLN A 197 -3.14 8.32 -39.48
N ASP A 198 -2.05 8.34 -40.25
CA ASP A 198 -1.52 7.16 -40.93
C ASP A 198 -0.96 6.11 -39.95
N GLU A 199 -0.35 6.54 -38.84
CA GLU A 199 0.18 5.65 -37.80
C GLU A 199 -0.95 5.01 -36.99
N PHE A 200 -2.00 5.78 -36.69
CA PHE A 200 -3.20 5.28 -36.04
C PHE A 200 -3.89 4.20 -36.89
N ASP A 201 -4.08 4.46 -38.19
CA ASP A 201 -4.78 3.53 -39.08
C ASP A 201 -4.01 2.22 -39.30
N LYS A 202 -2.67 2.26 -39.29
CA LYS A 202 -1.83 1.05 -39.35
C LYS A 202 -1.98 0.19 -38.09
N LYS A 203 -1.93 0.81 -36.91
CA LYS A 203 -2.08 0.12 -35.62
C LYS A 203 -3.48 -0.44 -35.43
N LYS A 204 -4.51 0.28 -35.87
CA LYS A 204 -5.90 -0.17 -35.84
C LYS A 204 -6.14 -1.43 -36.66
N LYS A 205 -5.54 -1.55 -37.86
CA LYS A 205 -5.65 -2.76 -38.70
C LYS A 205 -4.95 -3.96 -38.07
N GLU A 206 -3.76 -3.75 -37.51
CA GLU A 206 -2.99 -4.77 -36.79
C GLU A 206 -3.77 -5.33 -35.60
N ILE A 207 -4.48 -4.47 -34.86
CA ILE A 207 -5.29 -4.85 -33.69
C ILE A 207 -6.60 -5.56 -34.07
N LEU A 208 -7.15 -5.28 -35.26
CA LEU A 208 -8.37 -5.92 -35.77
C LEU A 208 -8.08 -7.18 -36.61
N GLU A 209 -6.82 -7.62 -36.71
CA GLU A 209 -6.36 -8.74 -37.54
C GLU A 209 -6.84 -8.67 -39.02
N LEU A 210 -6.92 -7.46 -39.59
CA LEU A 210 -7.38 -7.20 -40.98
C LEU A 210 -6.25 -6.91 -41.97
#